data_AF-A0A1A8CPX4-F1
#
_entry.id   AF-A0A1A8CPX4-F1
#
_cell.length_a   1.000
_cell.length_b   1.000
_cell.length_c   1.000
_cell.angle_alpha   90.00
_cell.angle_beta   90.00
_cell.angle_gamma   90.00
#
_symmetry.space_group_name_H-M   'P 1'
#
loop_
_entity.id
_entity.type
_entity.pdbx_description
1 polymer ?
#
loop_
_entity_poly.entity_id
_entity_poly.type
_entity_poly.pdbx_seq_one_letter_code
_entity_poly.pdbx_strand_id
1 'polypeptide(L)'
;WDFEGSAEGDFFKEQNLFRANAYQLIVEMEDMSNLTDGDTSFLVDEILHSIFFMGKITYLSFSPEDIFHGDEKFLDYMREMYPRPFDLYSSQIPNRSPFSCVLDMVVRLSGPQEKASSQNNLQEIQNKLRELISKLKQRDNSKMLFSTTLCVSSVSGSSKYYGVSMSTHRKPARQIMVAAGCLSYWDDCVAAAVMSYCPQKRRKSYFDGTFHLPADVRCEAFSIEGQRMMVPCRSCNNLFNLETTETKTNPYGNCAETESLSNLLKEEERVKQQVQRCVSERVNDRERAERDVLKQLKQILKPYSGFTWDNNYYRPLDV
;
A
#
# COMPACT_ATOMS: atom_id res chain seq x y z
N TRP A 1 0.88 29.90 25.23
CA TRP A 1 2.16 29.56 24.56
C TRP A 1 1.78 29.25 23.13
N ASP A 2 1.73 30.30 22.32
CA ASP A 2 1.05 30.26 21.03
C ASP A 2 2.07 29.93 19.94
N PHE A 3 2.18 28.64 19.63
CA PHE A 3 3.02 28.11 18.55
C PHE A 3 2.33 28.16 17.18
N GLU A 4 1.31 29.01 17.00
CA GLU A 4 0.63 29.14 15.72
C GLU A 4 1.56 29.74 14.66
N GLY A 5 1.92 28.93 13.65
CA GLY A 5 2.78 29.33 12.53
C GLY A 5 4.26 28.93 12.66
N SER A 6 4.66 28.20 13.70
CA SER A 6 6.01 27.66 13.83
C SER A 6 6.13 26.25 13.22
N ALA A 7 7.32 25.90 12.72
CA ALA A 7 7.60 24.56 12.17
C ALA A 7 7.39 23.44 13.21
N GLU A 8 7.65 23.71 14.49
CA GLU A 8 7.38 22.77 15.60
C GLU A 8 5.87 22.62 15.87
N GLY A 9 5.12 23.72 15.85
CA GLY A 9 3.66 23.69 15.98
C GLY A 9 2.98 22.94 14.84
N ASP A 10 3.47 23.09 13.61
CA ASP A 10 2.98 22.34 12.45
C ASP A 10 3.28 20.84 12.55
N PHE A 11 4.47 20.48 13.05
CA PHE A 11 4.85 19.08 13.26
C PHE A 11 3.97 18.40 14.32
N PHE A 12 3.69 19.09 15.43
CA PHE A 12 2.80 18.58 16.48
C PHE A 12 1.35 18.41 15.98
N LYS A 13 0.85 19.35 15.18
CA LYS A 13 -0.46 19.24 14.52
C LYS A 13 -0.52 18.03 13.59
N GLU A 14 0.52 17.78 12.81
CA GLU A 14 0.60 16.58 11.96
C GLU A 14 0.64 15.28 12.78
N GLN A 15 1.37 15.25 13.90
CA GLN A 15 1.42 14.06 14.76
C GLN A 15 0.06 13.75 15.39
N ASN A 16 -0.67 14.77 15.85
CA ASN A 16 -2.02 14.58 16.37
C ASN A 16 -3.02 14.14 15.29
N LEU A 17 -2.88 14.67 14.07
CA LEU A 17 -3.67 14.23 12.92
C LEU A 17 -3.42 12.75 12.62
N PHE A 18 -2.15 12.33 12.66
CA PHE A 18 -1.76 10.95 12.44
C PHE A 18 -2.37 10.04 13.49
N ARG A 19 -2.24 10.38 14.78
CA ARG A 19 -2.80 9.60 15.89
C ARG A 19 -4.31 9.45 15.76
N ALA A 20 -5.03 10.54 15.45
CA ALA A 20 -6.48 10.50 15.27
C ALA A 20 -6.91 9.60 14.10
N ASN A 21 -6.24 9.70 12.94
CA ASN A 21 -6.55 8.88 11.79
C ASN A 21 -6.16 7.41 12.01
N ALA A 22 -5.03 7.16 12.67
CA ALA A 22 -4.59 5.83 13.05
C ALA A 22 -5.61 5.14 13.96
N TYR A 23 -6.04 5.82 15.03
CA TYR A 23 -7.06 5.31 15.94
C TYR A 23 -8.35 4.97 15.21
N GLN A 24 -8.88 5.90 14.39
CA GLN A 24 -10.10 5.68 13.62
C GLN A 24 -9.97 4.47 12.68
N LEU A 25 -8.84 4.34 11.97
CA LEU A 25 -8.61 3.20 11.08
C LEU A 25 -8.55 1.87 11.83
N ILE A 26 -7.92 1.83 13.01
CA ILE A 26 -7.81 0.61 13.81
C ILE A 26 -9.19 0.17 14.30
N VAL A 27 -10.00 1.11 14.81
CA VAL A 27 -11.38 0.83 15.22
C VAL A 27 -12.21 0.29 14.06
N GLU A 28 -12.20 0.97 12.91
CA GLU A 28 -12.99 0.53 11.74
C GLU A 28 -12.51 -0.82 11.20
N MET A 29 -11.21 -1.11 11.24
CA MET A 29 -10.68 -2.41 10.82
C MET A 29 -11.12 -3.54 11.76
N GLU A 30 -11.12 -3.31 13.07
CA GLU A 30 -11.61 -4.27 14.04
C GLU A 30 -13.13 -4.48 13.90
N ASP A 31 -13.90 -3.41 13.74
CA ASP A 31 -15.35 -3.49 13.50
C ASP A 31 -15.66 -4.27 12.22
N MET A 32 -14.96 -3.99 11.11
CA MET A 32 -15.13 -4.72 9.86
C MET A 32 -14.68 -6.18 9.95
N SER A 33 -13.63 -6.46 10.72
CA SER A 33 -13.15 -7.83 10.97
C SER A 33 -14.26 -8.66 11.63
N ASN A 34 -14.90 -8.10 12.67
CA ASN A 34 -16.01 -8.73 13.39
C ASN A 34 -17.29 -8.90 12.55
N LEU A 35 -17.45 -8.13 11.47
CA LEU A 35 -18.60 -8.21 10.55
C LEU A 35 -18.37 -9.11 9.33
N THR A 36 -17.13 -9.52 9.07
CA THR A 36 -16.78 -10.29 7.88
C THR A 36 -17.00 -11.78 8.11
N ASP A 37 -17.55 -12.47 7.11
CA ASP A 37 -17.65 -13.93 7.13
C ASP A 37 -16.26 -14.56 6.96
N GLY A 38 -15.72 -15.12 8.05
CA GLY A 38 -14.43 -15.80 8.09
C GLY A 38 -13.35 -15.00 8.83
N ASP A 39 -12.22 -15.66 9.09
CA ASP A 39 -11.13 -15.04 9.82
C ASP A 39 -10.40 -13.98 8.96
N THR A 40 -10.37 -12.76 9.48
CA THR A 40 -9.66 -11.61 8.89
C THR A 40 -8.76 -10.90 9.90
N SER A 41 -8.49 -11.55 11.04
CA SER A 41 -7.59 -11.06 12.10
C SER A 41 -6.21 -10.70 11.57
N PHE A 42 -5.68 -11.45 10.60
CA PHE A 42 -4.38 -11.16 9.97
C PHE A 42 -4.34 -9.78 9.28
N LEU A 43 -5.48 -9.24 8.81
CA LEU A 43 -5.56 -7.89 8.24
C LEU A 43 -5.47 -6.80 9.31
N VAL A 44 -6.04 -7.06 10.50
CA VAL A 44 -5.94 -6.18 11.67
C VAL A 44 -4.51 -6.21 12.22
N ASP A 45 -3.92 -7.40 12.32
CA ASP A 45 -2.52 -7.58 12.69
C ASP A 45 -1.57 -6.82 11.74
N GLU A 46 -1.77 -6.96 10.42
CA GLU A 46 -0.92 -6.31 9.41
C GLU A 46 -1.08 -4.78 9.39
N ILE A 47 -2.31 -4.26 9.56
CA ILE A 47 -2.54 -2.81 9.54
C ILE A 47 -1.96 -2.15 10.81
N LEU A 48 -2.06 -2.80 11.97
CA LEU A 48 -1.44 -2.32 13.22
C LEU A 48 0.06 -2.14 13.04
N HIS A 49 0.77 -3.19 12.58
CA HIS A 49 2.21 -3.13 12.36
C HIS A 49 2.56 -2.02 11.36
N SER A 50 1.81 -1.94 10.26
CA SER A 50 2.03 -0.95 9.21
C SER A 50 1.87 0.48 9.73
N ILE A 51 0.84 0.76 10.55
CA ILE A 51 0.60 2.06 11.16
C ILE A 51 1.71 2.38 12.18
N PHE A 52 2.06 1.45 13.06
CA PHE A 52 3.08 1.68 14.08
C PHE A 52 4.46 1.94 13.47
N PHE A 53 4.81 1.18 12.43
CA PHE A 53 6.02 1.41 11.65
C PHE A 53 6.03 2.83 11.05
N MET A 54 4.93 3.23 10.41
CA MET A 54 4.79 4.58 9.81
C MET A 54 4.97 5.68 10.84
N GLY A 55 4.39 5.52 12.03
CA GLY A 55 4.57 6.43 13.15
C GLY A 55 6.04 6.53 13.55
N LYS A 56 6.71 5.37 13.72
CA LYS A 56 8.10 5.27 14.15
C LYS A 56 9.11 5.93 13.20
N ILE A 57 8.91 5.79 11.89
CA ILE A 57 9.80 6.42 10.88
C ILE A 57 9.42 7.87 10.57
N THR A 58 8.30 8.38 11.11
CA THR A 58 7.85 9.74 10.84
C THR A 58 8.08 10.67 12.01
N TYR A 59 7.92 10.18 13.25
CA TYR A 59 7.97 10.99 14.46
C TYR A 59 9.01 10.44 15.46
N LEU A 60 9.85 11.35 15.99
CA LEU A 60 11.01 11.00 16.83
C LEU A 60 10.64 10.26 18.14
N SER A 61 9.51 10.62 18.73
CA SER A 61 9.04 10.08 20.01
C SER A 61 7.67 9.43 19.86
N PHE A 62 7.51 8.57 18.85
CA PHE A 62 6.28 7.81 18.66
C PHE A 62 6.31 6.49 19.42
N SER A 63 5.25 6.26 20.20
CA SER A 63 4.90 4.95 20.75
C SER A 63 3.51 4.54 20.25
N PRO A 64 3.25 3.24 19.95
CA PRO A 64 1.93 2.75 19.62
C PRO A 64 0.84 3.18 20.61
N GLU A 65 1.16 3.19 21.91
CA GLU A 65 0.30 3.61 23.02
C GLU A 65 -0.25 5.02 22.83
N ASP A 66 0.51 5.92 22.20
CA ASP A 66 0.07 7.29 21.97
C ASP A 66 -1.16 7.39 21.05
N ILE A 67 -1.42 6.37 20.22
CA ILE A 67 -2.61 6.32 19.36
C ILE A 67 -3.87 6.11 20.21
N PHE A 68 -3.76 5.35 21.30
CA PHE A 68 -4.88 4.89 22.12
C PHE A 68 -5.11 5.75 23.36
N HIS A 69 -4.45 6.90 23.47
CA HIS A 69 -4.57 7.79 24.63
C HIS A 69 -6.03 8.16 24.92
N GLY A 70 -6.55 7.71 26.06
CA GLY A 70 -7.95 7.89 26.48
C GLY A 70 -8.84 6.66 26.28
N ASP A 71 -8.34 5.58 25.68
CA ASP A 71 -9.00 4.28 25.57
C ASP A 71 -8.04 3.12 25.92
N GLU A 72 -7.60 3.10 27.18
CA GLU A 72 -6.67 2.08 27.69
C GLU A 72 -7.23 0.65 27.60
N LYS A 73 -8.55 0.50 27.67
CA LYS A 73 -9.20 -0.82 27.54
C LYS A 73 -9.03 -1.37 26.12
N PHE A 74 -9.20 -0.53 25.12
CA PHE A 74 -9.00 -0.93 23.73
C PHE A 74 -7.52 -1.19 23.43
N LEU A 75 -6.61 -0.41 24.02
CA LEU A 75 -5.17 -0.69 23.95
C LEU A 75 -4.83 -2.07 24.54
N ASP A 76 -5.33 -2.39 25.73
CA ASP A 76 -5.06 -3.67 26.38
C ASP A 76 -5.59 -4.84 25.54
N TYR A 77 -6.81 -4.72 25.01
CA TYR A 77 -7.39 -5.68 24.07
C TYR A 77 -6.50 -5.86 22.82
N MET A 78 -6.09 -4.77 22.19
CA MET A 78 -5.24 -4.81 20.99
C MET A 78 -3.88 -5.45 21.25
N ARG A 79 -3.28 -5.20 22.42
CA ARG A 79 -1.99 -5.78 22.80
C ARG A 79 -2.11 -7.27 23.13
N GLU A 80 -3.22 -7.69 23.73
CA GLU A 80 -3.50 -9.09 24.04
C GLU A 80 -3.74 -9.90 22.77
N MET A 81 -4.57 -9.39 21.86
CA MET A 81 -4.92 -10.09 20.61
C MET A 81 -3.81 -10.02 19.57
N TYR A 82 -3.15 -8.86 19.44
CA TYR A 82 -2.15 -8.61 18.41
C TYR A 82 -0.83 -8.13 19.04
N PRO A 83 -0.10 -8.98 19.78
CA PRO A 83 1.14 -8.57 20.46
C PRO A 83 2.28 -8.28 19.48
N ARG A 84 2.37 -9.02 18.37
CA ARG A 84 3.49 -8.94 17.42
C ARG A 84 3.66 -7.57 16.76
N PRO A 85 2.59 -6.85 16.36
CA PRO A 85 2.70 -5.47 15.91
C PRO A 85 3.42 -4.56 16.91
N PHE A 86 3.14 -4.68 18.22
CA PHE A 86 3.78 -3.87 19.26
C PHE A 86 5.26 -4.23 19.46
N ASP A 87 5.62 -5.49 19.26
CA ASP A 87 7.00 -5.94 19.43
C ASP A 87 7.89 -5.64 18.20
N LEU A 88 7.32 -5.73 17.00
CA LEU A 88 8.10 -5.79 15.75
C LEU A 88 8.05 -4.52 14.88
N TYR A 89 7.25 -3.51 15.23
CA TYR A 89 7.15 -2.26 14.44
C TYR A 89 8.47 -1.47 14.37
N SER A 90 9.37 -1.70 15.31
CA SER A 90 10.67 -1.01 15.40
C SER A 90 11.84 -1.78 14.77
N SER A 91 11.58 -3.00 14.28
CA SER A 91 12.61 -3.89 13.74
C SER A 91 12.27 -4.51 12.40
N GLN A 92 10.99 -4.65 12.04
CA GLN A 92 10.53 -5.24 10.78
C GLN A 92 9.84 -4.21 9.90
N ILE A 93 9.92 -4.41 8.58
CA ILE A 93 9.30 -3.53 7.59
C ILE A 93 7.96 -4.14 7.14
N PRO A 94 6.86 -3.37 7.10
CA PRO A 94 5.59 -3.86 6.57
C PRO A 94 5.69 -4.18 5.07
N ASN A 95 4.97 -5.20 4.61
CA ASN A 95 4.94 -5.59 3.19
C ASN A 95 4.18 -4.58 2.31
N ARG A 96 3.14 -3.95 2.87
CA ARG A 96 2.24 -3.06 2.13
C ARG A 96 1.70 -1.94 3.01
N SER A 97 1.09 -0.95 2.37
CA SER A 97 0.65 0.26 3.06
C SER A 97 -0.61 -0.01 3.90
N PRO A 98 -0.87 0.73 4.99
CA PRO A 98 -2.04 0.49 5.84
C PRO A 98 -3.36 0.39 5.06
N PHE A 99 -3.58 1.28 4.09
CA PHE A 99 -4.82 1.31 3.33
C PHE A 99 -4.97 0.16 2.31
N SER A 100 -3.89 -0.58 2.02
CA SER A 100 -3.96 -1.82 1.25
C SER A 100 -4.67 -2.92 2.06
N CYS A 101 -4.42 -2.99 3.38
CA CYS A 101 -5.13 -3.90 4.27
C CYS A 101 -6.62 -3.51 4.40
N VAL A 102 -6.91 -2.21 4.47
CA VAL A 102 -8.29 -1.68 4.47
C VAL A 102 -9.04 -2.10 3.20
N LEU A 103 -8.39 -2.00 2.04
CA LEU A 103 -9.00 -2.43 0.78
C LEU A 103 -9.38 -3.91 0.83
N ASP A 104 -8.45 -4.78 1.25
CA ASP A 104 -8.72 -6.21 1.34
C ASP A 104 -9.87 -6.53 2.30
N MET A 105 -9.92 -5.85 3.44
CA MET A 105 -11.01 -5.99 4.40
C MET A 105 -12.36 -5.59 3.77
N VAL A 106 -12.41 -4.43 3.11
CA VAL A 106 -13.63 -3.95 2.43
C VAL A 106 -14.07 -4.90 1.31
N VAL A 107 -13.13 -5.42 0.52
CA VAL A 107 -13.42 -6.40 -0.54
C VAL A 107 -14.04 -7.66 0.04
N ARG A 108 -13.55 -8.16 1.18
CA ARG A 108 -14.10 -9.34 1.86
C ARG A 108 -15.48 -9.06 2.45
N LEU A 109 -15.66 -7.91 3.08
CA LEU A 109 -16.94 -7.49 3.66
C LEU A 109 -18.04 -7.33 2.60
N SER A 110 -17.70 -6.93 1.38
CA SER A 110 -18.66 -6.84 0.26
C SER A 110 -18.97 -8.20 -0.41
N GLY A 111 -18.51 -9.30 0.18
CA GLY A 111 -18.96 -10.67 -0.11
C GLY A 111 -18.14 -11.42 -1.19
N PRO A 112 -18.43 -12.72 -1.39
CA PRO A 112 -17.60 -13.62 -2.19
C PRO A 112 -17.45 -13.19 -3.65
N GLN A 113 -16.21 -13.22 -4.14
CA GLN A 113 -15.84 -12.89 -5.52
C GLN A 113 -16.57 -13.75 -6.58
N GLU A 114 -17.09 -14.94 -6.22
CA GLU A 114 -17.77 -15.84 -7.16
C GLU A 114 -19.16 -15.36 -7.61
N LYS A 115 -19.78 -14.41 -6.88
CA LYS A 115 -21.02 -13.75 -7.31
C LYS A 115 -20.76 -12.46 -8.10
N ALA A 116 -19.49 -12.14 -8.41
CA ALA A 116 -19.03 -10.85 -8.91
C ALA A 116 -19.14 -10.62 -10.43
N SER A 117 -20.20 -11.11 -11.06
CA SER A 117 -20.56 -10.72 -12.44
C SER A 117 -21.29 -9.37 -12.50
N SER A 118 -21.46 -8.66 -11.37
CA SER A 118 -22.26 -7.42 -11.32
C SER A 118 -21.43 -6.17 -11.01
N GLN A 119 -21.65 -5.11 -11.79
CA GLN A 119 -21.18 -3.72 -11.58
C GLN A 119 -21.38 -3.23 -10.12
N ASN A 120 -22.38 -3.79 -9.42
CA ASN A 120 -22.78 -3.42 -8.07
C ASN A 120 -21.67 -3.56 -7.02
N ASN A 121 -20.75 -4.52 -7.15
CA ASN A 121 -19.73 -4.76 -6.12
C ASN A 121 -18.64 -3.67 -6.10
N LEU A 122 -18.19 -3.19 -7.27
CA LEU A 122 -17.21 -2.09 -7.34
C LEU A 122 -17.78 -0.81 -6.73
N GLN A 123 -19.04 -0.49 -7.02
CA GLN A 123 -19.70 0.69 -6.48
C GLN A 123 -19.82 0.59 -4.95
N GLU A 124 -20.12 -0.59 -4.41
CA GLU A 124 -20.17 -0.82 -2.97
C GLU A 124 -18.81 -0.64 -2.29
N ILE A 125 -17.76 -1.26 -2.85
CA ILE A 125 -16.38 -1.10 -2.37
C ILE A 125 -15.98 0.39 -2.39
N GLN A 126 -16.27 1.10 -3.48
CA GLN A 126 -15.99 2.54 -3.58
C GLN A 126 -16.77 3.36 -2.57
N ASN A 127 -18.05 3.03 -2.32
CA ASN A 127 -18.87 3.72 -1.32
C ASN A 127 -18.30 3.52 0.09
N LYS A 128 -17.98 2.28 0.48
CA LYS A 128 -17.40 1.95 1.79
C LYS A 128 -16.05 2.65 2.00
N LEU A 129 -15.16 2.62 1.00
CA LEU A 129 -13.87 3.32 1.08
C LEU A 129 -14.04 4.84 1.18
N ARG A 130 -14.99 5.43 0.44
CA ARG A 130 -15.29 6.87 0.53
C ARG A 130 -15.84 7.24 1.90
N GLU A 131 -16.77 6.46 2.44
CA GLU A 131 -17.33 6.66 3.77
C GLU A 131 -16.25 6.60 4.85
N LEU A 132 -15.37 5.60 4.78
CA LEU A 132 -14.25 5.50 5.72
C LEU A 132 -13.32 6.72 5.61
N ILE A 133 -12.97 7.16 4.40
CA ILE A 133 -12.14 8.36 4.19
C ILE A 133 -12.81 9.63 4.72
N SER A 134 -14.15 9.74 4.67
CA SER A 134 -14.86 10.92 5.16
C SER A 134 -14.84 11.04 6.69
N LYS A 135 -14.65 9.92 7.40
CA LYS A 135 -14.43 9.88 8.86
C LYS A 135 -13.00 10.30 9.25
N LEU A 136 -12.04 10.21 8.35
CA LEU A 136 -10.65 10.58 8.61
C LEU A 136 -10.48 12.10 8.58
N LYS A 137 -9.72 12.63 9.54
CA LYS A 137 -9.39 14.04 9.59
C LYS A 137 -8.42 14.38 8.46
N GLN A 138 -8.65 15.51 7.80
CA GLN A 138 -7.83 15.98 6.69
C GLN A 138 -7.31 17.40 6.96
N ARG A 139 -6.05 17.64 6.62
CA ARG A 139 -5.49 18.99 6.42
C ARG A 139 -5.33 19.18 4.91
N ASP A 140 -5.41 20.42 4.43
CA ASP A 140 -5.17 20.73 3.02
C ASP A 140 -3.89 20.04 2.53
N ASN A 141 -4.04 19.16 1.53
CA ASN A 141 -2.97 18.39 0.88
C ASN A 141 -2.32 17.23 1.68
N SER A 142 -2.82 16.83 2.85
CA SER A 142 -2.26 15.69 3.60
C SER A 142 -3.02 14.37 3.36
N LYS A 143 -2.41 13.42 2.64
CA LYS A 143 -2.87 12.02 2.52
C LYS A 143 -2.29 11.18 3.65
N MET A 144 -2.86 11.27 4.83
CA MET A 144 -2.34 10.64 6.03
C MET A 144 -3.07 9.32 6.30
N LEU A 145 -2.43 8.20 5.97
CA LEU A 145 -2.93 6.83 6.14
C LEU A 145 -4.09 6.41 5.22
N PHE A 146 -4.42 7.21 4.20
CA PHE A 146 -5.45 6.84 3.22
C PHE A 146 -4.99 7.00 1.78
N SER A 147 -5.65 6.25 0.90
CA SER A 147 -5.45 6.30 -0.54
C SER A 147 -6.56 7.10 -1.21
N THR A 148 -6.26 7.70 -2.37
CA THR A 148 -7.27 8.46 -3.15
C THR A 148 -7.70 7.74 -4.42
N THR A 149 -6.98 6.68 -4.78
CA THR A 149 -7.14 5.98 -6.05
C THR A 149 -7.23 4.49 -5.77
N LEU A 150 -8.26 3.87 -6.34
CA LEU A 150 -8.49 2.44 -6.41
C LEU A 150 -8.19 1.98 -7.83
N CYS A 151 -7.60 0.81 -8.02
CA CYS A 151 -7.49 0.16 -9.32
C CYS A 151 -8.08 -1.24 -9.27
N VAL A 152 -8.72 -1.63 -10.38
CA VAL A 152 -9.25 -2.96 -10.60
C VAL A 152 -8.62 -3.54 -11.84
N SER A 153 -8.02 -4.72 -11.72
CA SER A 153 -7.52 -5.50 -12.83
C SER A 153 -8.34 -6.77 -12.96
N SER A 154 -8.62 -7.20 -14.18
CA SER A 154 -9.41 -8.41 -14.42
C SER A 154 -9.13 -8.99 -15.81
N VAL A 155 -9.35 -10.29 -15.94
CA VAL A 155 -9.45 -10.98 -17.23
C VAL A 155 -10.91 -11.35 -17.49
N SER A 156 -11.29 -11.45 -18.77
CA SER A 156 -12.65 -11.84 -19.12
C SER A 156 -13.00 -13.21 -18.53
N GLY A 157 -14.01 -13.27 -17.66
CA GLY A 157 -14.43 -14.49 -16.99
C GLY A 157 -13.66 -14.83 -15.71
N SER A 158 -12.75 -13.96 -15.24
CA SER A 158 -12.02 -14.14 -13.98
C SER A 158 -12.57 -13.28 -12.84
N SER A 159 -12.02 -13.53 -11.66
CA SER A 159 -12.10 -12.67 -10.49
C SER A 159 -11.54 -11.26 -10.74
N LYS A 160 -11.91 -10.31 -9.87
CA LYS A 160 -11.42 -8.93 -9.91
C LYS A 160 -10.33 -8.73 -8.86
N TYR A 161 -9.22 -8.14 -9.27
CA TYR A 161 -8.04 -7.93 -8.46
C TYR A 161 -7.88 -6.45 -8.13
N TYR A 162 -7.97 -6.12 -6.86
CA TYR A 162 -7.99 -4.74 -6.40
C TYR A 162 -6.60 -4.30 -5.92
N GLY A 163 -6.34 -3.00 -6.02
CA GLY A 163 -5.16 -2.36 -5.43
C GLY A 163 -5.42 -0.88 -5.20
N VAL A 164 -4.66 -0.26 -4.29
CA VAL A 164 -4.80 1.17 -3.98
C VAL A 164 -3.48 1.91 -4.14
N SER A 165 -3.54 3.21 -4.39
CA SER A 165 -2.34 4.04 -4.44
C SER A 165 -1.68 4.09 -3.06
N MET A 166 -0.35 4.16 -2.97
CA MET A 166 0.36 4.22 -1.69
C MET A 166 -0.20 5.32 -0.76
N SER A 167 -0.60 4.91 0.45
CA SER A 167 -1.21 5.76 1.49
C SER A 167 -0.17 6.48 2.37
N THR A 168 0.98 6.81 1.79
CA THR A 168 2.12 7.40 2.50
C THR A 168 2.18 8.91 2.28
N HIS A 169 2.16 9.69 3.36
CA HIS A 169 2.24 11.15 3.29
C HIS A 169 3.64 11.65 2.89
N ARG A 170 4.70 11.08 3.49
CA ARG A 170 6.08 11.57 3.32
C ARG A 170 6.91 10.71 2.35
N LYS A 171 7.91 11.35 1.74
CA LYS A 171 8.79 10.71 0.73
C LYS A 171 9.53 9.47 1.25
N PRO A 172 10.15 9.46 2.45
CA PRO A 172 10.87 8.28 2.94
C PRO A 172 9.97 7.07 3.11
N ALA A 173 8.81 7.24 3.77
CA ALA A 173 7.79 6.21 3.93
C ALA A 173 7.41 5.60 2.57
N ARG A 174 7.09 6.43 1.58
CA ARG A 174 6.78 5.97 0.22
C ARG A 174 7.91 5.13 -0.39
N GLN A 175 9.16 5.59 -0.27
CA GLN A 175 10.29 4.89 -0.85
C GLN A 175 10.54 3.54 -0.16
N ILE A 176 10.33 3.46 1.15
CA ILE A 176 10.41 2.21 1.90
C ILE A 176 9.32 1.25 1.42
N MET A 177 8.06 1.69 1.32
CA MET A 177 6.96 0.83 0.88
C MET A 177 7.12 0.33 -0.55
N VAL A 178 7.61 1.17 -1.46
CA VAL A 178 7.92 0.74 -2.83
C VAL A 178 9.07 -0.29 -2.84
N ALA A 179 10.08 -0.11 -1.99
CA ALA A 179 11.17 -1.07 -1.88
C ALA A 179 10.70 -2.41 -1.27
N ALA A 180 9.86 -2.38 -0.23
CA ALA A 180 9.22 -3.57 0.33
C ALA A 180 8.36 -4.28 -0.72
N GLY A 181 7.55 -3.51 -1.45
CA GLY A 181 6.81 -3.98 -2.62
C GLY A 181 7.68 -4.76 -3.59
N CYS A 182 8.82 -4.21 -4.02
CA CYS A 182 9.71 -4.87 -4.97
C CYS A 182 10.42 -6.11 -4.40
N LEU A 183 10.76 -6.11 -3.11
CA LEU A 183 11.67 -7.10 -2.52
C LEU A 183 10.96 -8.25 -1.80
N SER A 184 9.70 -8.07 -1.38
CA SER A 184 9.00 -9.07 -0.57
C SER A 184 7.53 -9.30 -0.92
N TYR A 185 6.84 -8.30 -1.49
CA TYR A 185 5.38 -8.36 -1.59
C TYR A 185 4.83 -8.51 -3.01
N TRP A 186 5.28 -7.73 -3.97
CA TRP A 186 4.71 -7.75 -5.32
C TRP A 186 5.11 -8.99 -6.11
N ASP A 187 4.28 -9.35 -7.09
CA ASP A 187 4.63 -10.35 -8.09
C ASP A 187 5.93 -9.97 -8.79
N ASP A 188 6.73 -10.98 -9.10
CA ASP A 188 8.05 -10.86 -9.70
C ASP A 188 8.09 -10.00 -10.98
N CYS A 189 7.06 -10.06 -11.83
CA CYS A 189 7.00 -9.27 -13.05
C CYS A 189 6.72 -7.79 -12.75
N VAL A 190 5.81 -7.53 -11.80
CA VAL A 190 5.51 -6.16 -11.35
C VAL A 190 6.71 -5.53 -10.64
N ALA A 191 7.33 -6.29 -9.74
CA ALA A 191 8.56 -5.88 -9.07
C ALA A 191 9.66 -5.57 -10.10
N ALA A 192 9.88 -6.43 -11.08
CA ALA A 192 10.84 -6.20 -12.16
C ALA A 192 10.54 -4.93 -12.96
N ALA A 193 9.27 -4.67 -13.32
CA ALA A 193 8.90 -3.44 -13.99
C ALA A 193 9.26 -2.21 -13.14
N VAL A 194 8.88 -2.18 -11.85
CA VAL A 194 9.19 -1.06 -10.96
C VAL A 194 10.70 -0.88 -10.76
N MET A 195 11.44 -1.97 -10.59
CA MET A 195 12.90 -1.98 -10.45
C MET A 195 13.64 -1.50 -11.70
N SER A 196 12.99 -1.47 -12.87
CA SER A 196 13.56 -0.86 -14.09
C SER A 196 13.84 0.63 -13.91
N TYR A 197 13.12 1.29 -13.01
CA TYR A 197 13.31 2.70 -12.67
C TYR A 197 13.82 2.88 -11.24
N CYS A 198 13.16 2.25 -10.25
CA CYS A 198 13.47 2.36 -8.82
C CYS A 198 14.89 1.86 -8.48
N PRO A 199 15.72 2.58 -7.69
CA PRO A 199 15.39 3.75 -6.87
C PRO A 199 15.49 5.10 -7.59
N GLN A 200 15.90 5.10 -8.85
CA GLN A 200 16.04 6.30 -9.66
C GLN A 200 14.71 6.64 -10.36
N LYS A 201 14.69 7.76 -11.08
CA LYS A 201 13.55 8.15 -11.93
C LYS A 201 13.77 7.82 -13.41
N ARG A 202 15.02 7.55 -13.80
CA ARG A 202 15.40 7.19 -15.16
C ARG A 202 15.46 5.67 -15.25
N ARG A 203 15.07 5.14 -16.42
CA ARG A 203 15.20 3.71 -16.69
C ARG A 203 16.67 3.31 -16.63
N LYS A 204 16.96 2.17 -16.01
CA LYS A 204 18.29 1.58 -15.99
C LYS A 204 18.69 1.16 -17.40
N SER A 205 19.96 1.36 -17.74
CA SER A 205 20.50 0.89 -19.01
C SER A 205 20.81 -0.61 -19.00
N TYR A 206 20.96 -1.21 -17.82
CA TYR A 206 21.37 -2.60 -17.65
C TYR A 206 20.23 -3.55 -17.32
N PHE A 207 19.02 -3.05 -17.02
CA PHE A 207 17.88 -3.87 -16.61
C PHE A 207 16.57 -3.26 -17.10
N ASP A 208 15.76 -4.06 -17.79
CA ASP A 208 14.42 -3.69 -18.26
C ASP A 208 13.45 -4.87 -18.02
N GLY A 209 12.68 -4.75 -16.95
CA GLY A 209 11.57 -5.64 -16.60
C GLY A 209 10.20 -5.07 -16.95
N THR A 210 10.12 -4.01 -17.76
CA THR A 210 8.82 -3.47 -18.20
C THR A 210 8.11 -4.45 -19.12
N PHE A 211 6.78 -4.45 -19.09
CA PHE A 211 5.99 -5.38 -19.90
C PHE A 211 4.74 -4.73 -20.48
N HIS A 212 4.14 -5.43 -21.44
CA HIS A 212 2.85 -5.07 -22.02
C HIS A 212 1.81 -6.01 -21.44
N LEU A 213 0.67 -5.47 -21.03
CA LEU A 213 -0.45 -6.32 -20.63
C LEU A 213 -0.99 -7.09 -21.83
N PRO A 214 -1.33 -8.38 -21.65
CA PRO A 214 -2.11 -9.12 -22.63
C PRO A 214 -3.43 -8.42 -22.97
N ALA A 215 -3.89 -8.57 -24.22
CA ALA A 215 -5.03 -7.82 -24.74
C ALA A 215 -6.38 -8.12 -24.03
N ASP A 216 -6.47 -9.27 -23.35
CA ASP A 216 -7.63 -9.70 -22.58
C ASP A 216 -7.62 -9.21 -21.12
N VAL A 217 -6.54 -8.57 -20.67
CA VAL A 217 -6.42 -7.97 -19.34
C VAL A 217 -6.89 -6.52 -19.38
N ARG A 218 -7.80 -6.18 -18.47
CA ARG A 218 -8.18 -4.79 -18.17
C ARG A 218 -7.52 -4.35 -16.87
N CYS A 219 -7.14 -3.08 -16.79
CA CYS A 219 -6.58 -2.44 -15.60
C CYS A 219 -7.11 -1.01 -15.55
N GLU A 220 -8.07 -0.75 -14.68
CA GLU A 220 -8.84 0.49 -14.65
C GLU A 220 -8.69 1.17 -13.28
N ALA A 221 -8.27 2.42 -13.27
CA ALA A 221 -8.12 3.22 -12.05
C ALA A 221 -9.33 4.14 -11.85
N PHE A 222 -9.68 4.38 -10.60
CA PHE A 222 -10.82 5.20 -10.18
C PHE A 222 -10.42 6.11 -9.02
N SER A 223 -10.91 7.34 -9.03
CA SER A 223 -10.87 8.21 -7.85
C SER A 223 -11.86 7.68 -6.81
N ILE A 224 -11.41 7.46 -5.58
CA ILE A 224 -12.30 6.98 -4.49
C ILE A 224 -13.30 8.08 -4.13
N GLU A 225 -12.82 9.31 -3.95
CA GLU A 225 -13.67 10.46 -3.65
C GLU A 225 -14.61 10.79 -4.83
N GLY A 226 -14.08 10.87 -6.05
CA GLY A 226 -14.87 11.26 -7.22
C GLY A 226 -15.68 10.15 -7.86
N GLN A 227 -15.44 8.89 -7.52
CA GLN A 227 -16.00 7.68 -8.18
C GLN A 227 -15.94 7.72 -9.71
N ARG A 228 -14.92 8.40 -10.24
CA ARG A 228 -14.72 8.56 -11.67
C ARG A 228 -13.49 7.78 -12.10
N MET A 229 -13.58 7.19 -13.30
CA MET A 229 -12.44 6.58 -13.95
C MET A 229 -11.32 7.61 -14.14
N MET A 230 -10.09 7.15 -13.97
CA MET A 230 -8.87 7.93 -14.13
C MET A 230 -8.05 7.34 -15.26
N VAL A 231 -7.52 8.21 -16.13
CA VAL A 231 -6.55 7.82 -17.14
C VAL A 231 -5.24 7.41 -16.46
N PRO A 232 -4.55 6.35 -16.93
CA PRO A 232 -3.26 5.94 -16.37
C PRO A 232 -2.25 7.07 -16.41
N CYS A 233 -1.36 7.17 -15.42
CA CYS A 233 -0.31 8.19 -15.47
C CYS A 233 0.86 7.76 -16.36
N ARG A 234 1.79 8.68 -16.67
CA ARG A 234 2.96 8.37 -17.51
C ARG A 234 3.83 7.24 -16.93
N SER A 235 3.89 7.12 -15.62
CA SER A 235 4.64 6.05 -14.96
C SER A 235 4.02 4.69 -15.18
N CYS A 236 2.69 4.58 -15.13
CA CYS A 236 1.97 3.35 -15.41
C CYS A 236 2.13 2.92 -16.88
N ASN A 237 2.14 3.89 -17.80
CA ASN A 237 2.50 3.65 -19.20
C ASN A 237 3.94 3.11 -19.32
N ASN A 238 4.91 3.79 -18.69
CA ASN A 238 6.31 3.38 -18.75
C ASN A 238 6.57 1.99 -18.13
N LEU A 239 5.77 1.53 -17.17
CA LEU A 239 5.94 0.24 -16.47
C LEU A 239 5.22 -0.91 -17.17
N PHE A 240 3.96 -0.69 -17.53
CA PHE A 240 3.00 -1.74 -17.91
C PHE A 240 2.41 -1.53 -19.32
N ASN A 241 2.90 -0.50 -20.03
CA ASN A 241 2.39 -0.06 -21.33
C ASN A 241 0.89 0.25 -21.35
N LEU A 242 0.36 0.77 -20.23
CA LEU A 242 -1.01 1.27 -20.17
C LEU A 242 -1.15 2.52 -21.03
N GLU A 243 -2.10 2.53 -21.96
CA GLU A 243 -2.33 3.65 -22.87
C GLU A 243 -2.72 4.91 -22.09
N THR A 244 -2.09 6.04 -22.43
CA THR A 244 -2.41 7.32 -21.80
C THR A 244 -1.96 8.51 -22.64
N THR A 245 -2.67 9.61 -22.50
CA THR A 245 -2.28 10.95 -22.98
C THR A 245 -1.62 11.79 -21.88
N GLU A 246 -1.59 11.30 -20.64
CA GLU A 246 -1.01 12.01 -19.50
C GLU A 246 0.52 12.14 -19.63
N THR A 247 0.99 13.36 -19.39
CA THR A 247 2.43 13.65 -19.34
C THR A 247 2.99 13.61 -17.91
N LYS A 248 2.11 13.72 -16.91
CA LYS A 248 2.51 13.74 -15.50
C LYS A 248 3.04 12.37 -15.06
N THR A 249 4.23 12.39 -14.49
CA THR A 249 4.92 11.22 -13.97
C THR A 249 4.77 11.17 -12.44
N ASN A 250 4.07 10.16 -11.93
CA ASN A 250 4.06 9.85 -10.49
C ASN A 250 5.32 9.04 -10.11
N PRO A 251 5.70 8.96 -8.83
CA PRO A 251 6.75 8.04 -8.42
C PRO A 251 6.43 6.60 -8.87
N TYR A 252 7.38 5.91 -9.49
CA TYR A 252 7.21 4.52 -9.93
C TYR A 252 6.86 3.61 -8.74
N GLY A 253 5.88 2.72 -8.93
CA GLY A 253 5.36 1.83 -7.89
C GLY A 253 4.35 2.48 -6.92
N ASN A 254 4.06 3.78 -7.03
CA ASN A 254 3.10 4.46 -6.14
C ASN A 254 1.63 4.26 -6.54
N CYS A 255 1.40 3.99 -7.82
CA CYS A 255 0.07 3.95 -8.42
C CYS A 255 -0.67 2.65 -8.05
N ALA A 256 -2.00 2.73 -7.99
CA ALA A 256 -2.88 1.63 -7.57
C ALA A 256 -2.79 0.41 -8.49
N GLU A 257 -2.50 0.67 -9.76
CA GLU A 257 -2.24 -0.32 -10.82
C GLU A 257 -1.13 -1.30 -10.43
N THR A 258 -0.12 -0.86 -9.66
CA THR A 258 1.00 -1.71 -9.23
C THR A 258 0.51 -2.87 -8.37
N GLU A 259 -0.28 -2.57 -7.33
CA GLU A 259 -0.81 -3.58 -6.42
C GLU A 259 -1.90 -4.42 -7.09
N SER A 260 -2.78 -3.78 -7.85
CA SER A 260 -3.87 -4.46 -8.56
C SER A 260 -3.35 -5.49 -9.58
N LEU A 261 -2.36 -5.12 -10.40
CA LEU A 261 -1.72 -6.04 -11.34
C LEU A 261 -0.89 -7.10 -10.61
N SER A 262 -0.22 -6.75 -9.51
CA SER A 262 0.50 -7.73 -8.70
C SER A 262 -0.45 -8.81 -8.18
N ASN A 263 -1.62 -8.42 -7.68
CA ASN A 263 -2.61 -9.37 -7.18
C ASN A 263 -3.18 -10.24 -8.30
N LEU A 264 -3.42 -9.66 -9.49
CA LEU A 264 -3.82 -10.43 -10.67
C LEU A 264 -2.75 -11.47 -11.05
N LEU A 265 -1.48 -11.08 -11.17
CA LEU A 265 -0.42 -11.99 -11.63
C LEU A 265 -0.04 -13.06 -10.60
N LYS A 266 -0.39 -12.88 -9.31
CA LYS A 266 -0.25 -13.93 -8.29
C LYS A 266 -1.25 -15.06 -8.46
N GLU A 267 -2.45 -14.76 -8.94
CA GLU A 267 -3.58 -15.70 -9.00
C GLU A 267 -3.84 -16.21 -10.43
N GLU A 268 -3.65 -15.37 -11.44
CA GLU A 268 -3.89 -15.69 -12.85
C GLU A 268 -2.63 -16.22 -13.56
N GLU A 269 -2.31 -17.49 -13.30
CA GLU A 269 -1.09 -18.14 -13.80
C GLU A 269 -0.94 -18.05 -15.34
N ARG A 270 -2.04 -18.16 -16.09
CA ARG A 270 -2.02 -18.01 -17.56
C ARG A 270 -1.55 -16.61 -17.98
N VAL A 271 -1.96 -15.57 -17.28
CA VAL A 271 -1.56 -14.19 -17.57
C VAL A 271 -0.12 -13.99 -17.15
N LYS A 272 0.25 -14.48 -15.96
CA LYS A 272 1.62 -14.46 -15.45
C LYS A 272 2.61 -15.05 -16.45
N GLN A 273 2.32 -16.22 -17.00
CA GLN A 273 3.21 -16.86 -17.98
C GLN A 273 3.38 -16.05 -19.27
N GLN A 274 2.34 -15.38 -19.75
CA GLN A 274 2.45 -14.51 -20.92
C GLN A 274 3.32 -13.28 -20.64
N VAL A 275 3.11 -12.64 -19.50
CA VAL A 275 3.93 -11.50 -19.05
C VAL A 275 5.37 -11.93 -18.82
N GLN A 276 5.60 -13.05 -18.14
CA GLN A 276 6.92 -13.53 -17.78
C GLN A 276 7.76 -13.91 -19.01
N ARG A 277 7.15 -14.46 -20.07
CA ARG A 277 7.85 -14.70 -21.35
C ARG A 277 8.38 -13.39 -21.93
N CYS A 278 7.54 -12.35 -22.00
CA CYS A 278 7.94 -11.03 -22.49
C CYS A 278 9.05 -10.39 -21.64
N VAL A 279 9.00 -10.56 -20.32
CA VAL A 279 9.98 -10.00 -19.37
C VAL A 279 11.31 -10.75 -19.46
N SER A 280 11.29 -12.08 -19.48
CA SER A 280 12.50 -12.92 -19.46
C SER A 280 13.39 -12.71 -20.68
N GLU A 281 12.81 -12.36 -21.83
CA GLU A 281 13.56 -12.02 -23.05
C GLU A 281 14.35 -10.70 -22.94
N ARG A 282 13.98 -9.82 -21.99
CA ARG A 282 14.51 -8.44 -21.86
C ARG A 282 15.30 -8.21 -20.57
N VAL A 283 15.04 -9.02 -19.55
CA VAL A 283 15.68 -8.90 -18.25
C VAL A 283 17.13 -9.35 -18.31
N ASN A 284 18.02 -8.39 -18.17
CA ASN A 284 19.43 -8.61 -17.91
C ASN A 284 19.75 -8.14 -16.49
N ASP A 285 20.49 -8.92 -15.71
CA ASP A 285 21.06 -8.51 -14.42
C ASP A 285 20.03 -8.08 -13.35
N ARG A 286 18.95 -8.87 -13.18
CA ARG A 286 17.91 -8.65 -12.15
C ARG A 286 18.49 -8.53 -10.75
N GLU A 287 19.42 -9.40 -10.39
CA GLU A 287 20.03 -9.40 -9.06
C GLU A 287 20.72 -8.07 -8.74
N ARG A 288 21.33 -7.41 -9.74
CA ARG A 288 21.90 -6.07 -9.53
C ARG A 288 20.82 -5.05 -9.26
N ALA A 289 19.69 -5.10 -9.96
CA ALA A 289 18.57 -4.20 -9.71
C ALA A 289 18.01 -4.38 -8.28
N GLU A 290 17.87 -5.62 -7.81
CA GLU A 290 17.46 -5.94 -6.44
C GLU A 290 18.48 -5.44 -5.40
N ARG A 291 19.77 -5.65 -5.65
CA ARG A 291 20.85 -5.11 -4.78
C ARG A 291 20.81 -3.58 -4.70
N ASP A 292 20.50 -2.89 -5.80
CA ASP A 292 20.40 -1.43 -5.81
C ASP A 292 19.19 -0.93 -5.00
N VAL A 293 18.04 -1.60 -5.10
CA VAL A 293 16.86 -1.29 -4.26
C VAL A 293 17.15 -1.57 -2.80
N LEU A 294 17.74 -2.73 -2.47
CA LEU A 294 18.11 -3.09 -1.10
C LEU A 294 19.12 -2.10 -0.50
N LYS A 295 20.13 -1.69 -1.27
CA LYS A 295 21.10 -0.68 -0.85
C LYS A 295 20.42 0.65 -0.56
N GLN A 296 19.50 1.09 -1.42
CA GLN A 296 18.75 2.32 -1.20
C GLN A 296 17.86 2.22 0.05
N LEU A 297 17.20 1.09 0.26
CA LEU A 297 16.37 0.84 1.43
C LEU A 297 17.18 0.98 2.72
N LYS A 298 18.33 0.30 2.81
CA LYS A 298 19.26 0.41 3.96
C LYS A 298 19.72 1.85 4.19
N GLN A 299 19.98 2.61 3.13
CA GLN A 299 20.35 4.02 3.24
C GLN A 299 19.21 4.91 3.77
N ILE A 300 17.97 4.66 3.36
CA ILE A 300 16.80 5.42 3.83
C ILE A 300 16.52 5.11 5.30
N LEU A 301 16.75 3.88 5.76
CA LEU A 301 16.48 3.48 7.14
C LEU A 301 17.53 4.01 8.13
N LYS A 302 18.78 4.21 7.69
CA LYS A 302 19.91 4.62 8.53
C LYS A 302 19.67 5.84 9.44
N PRO A 303 18.98 6.93 9.03
CA PRO A 303 18.78 8.10 9.87
C PRO A 303 17.80 7.90 11.03
N TYR A 304 17.01 6.82 11.04
CA TYR A 304 15.97 6.59 12.04
C TYR A 304 16.53 5.84 13.24
N SER A 305 17.09 6.57 14.21
CA SER A 305 17.75 6.00 15.40
C SER A 305 16.88 5.08 16.24
N GLY A 306 15.55 5.21 16.17
CA GLY A 306 14.61 4.34 16.87
C GLY A 306 14.23 3.06 16.10
N PHE A 307 14.72 2.86 14.88
CA PHE A 307 14.39 1.70 14.05
C PHE A 307 15.66 0.94 13.66
N THR A 308 15.74 -0.34 13.99
CA THR A 308 16.87 -1.20 13.62
C THR A 308 16.37 -2.40 12.85
N TRP A 309 16.53 -2.35 11.52
CA TRP A 309 16.05 -3.41 10.66
C TRP A 309 16.77 -4.74 10.93
N ASP A 310 16.01 -5.78 11.25
CA ASP A 310 16.50 -7.15 11.45
C ASP A 310 16.71 -7.93 10.14
N ASN A 311 16.52 -7.27 8.98
CA ASN A 311 16.48 -7.84 7.63
C ASN A 311 15.23 -8.68 7.33
N ASN A 312 14.19 -8.65 8.17
CA ASN A 312 12.92 -9.30 7.90
C ASN A 312 11.83 -8.30 7.48
N TYR A 313 10.89 -8.83 6.72
CA TYR A 313 9.62 -8.16 6.45
C TYR A 313 8.56 -8.75 7.37
N TYR A 314 7.68 -7.90 7.86
CA TYR A 314 6.60 -8.31 8.74
C TYR A 314 5.68 -9.31 8.03
N ARG A 315 5.30 -10.37 8.73
CA ARG A 315 4.34 -11.36 8.24
C ARG A 315 3.22 -11.46 9.27
N PRO A 316 1.98 -11.12 8.92
CA PRO A 316 0.88 -11.20 9.85
C PRO A 316 0.54 -12.67 10.18
N LEU A 317 -0.14 -12.87 11.31
CA LEU A 317 -0.69 -14.17 11.70
C LEU A 317 -2.20 -14.08 11.80
N ASP A 318 -2.84 -15.20 11.51
CA ASP A 318 -4.20 -15.46 11.96
C ASP A 318 -4.19 -15.62 13.49
N VAL A 319 -5.18 -15.03 14.17
CA VAL A 319 -5.29 -14.99 15.64
C VAL A 319 -6.52 -15.74 16.13
#